data_AF-I1C132-F1
#
_entry.id   AF-I1C132-F1
#
_cell.length_a   1.000
_cell.length_b   1.000
_cell.length_c   1.000
_cell.angle_alpha   90.00
_cell.angle_beta   90.00
_cell.angle_gamma   90.00
#
_symmetry.space_group_name_H-M   'P 1'
#
loop_
_entity.id
_entity.type
_entity.pdbx_description
1 polymer ?
#
loop_
_entity_poly.entity_id
_entity_poly.type
_entity_poly.pdbx_seq_one_letter_code
_entity_poly.pdbx_strand_id
1 'polypeptide(L)'
;MAKMIPRWYSWAVSGTPMKKKYTDLRGIYEFLNIERTFTPKLFSNFVTNKKMTNIFFSFAASTIRRNVKSLLENQIQIPMQYRHVVRVPFSTIEQHYYDDLWRECHQSVNLEWMDSINWLLALRQNCIHPSVISNTHLRLVHSYNTNINNTEVQPLSEVLDGMRRIADESLDNHQHAYLKMKLKHAGMHEVLKEWETALSLYLAAIPNVLEIEQQHHGRIQKHTTKSKGLTNTEDDEYNKHLSGLKLIHYRWMLLLHQFYFYTAGVYHILKQEDAETEYYNRASILRQSMLEKVAARVNNAMKEFSKSSQTLITNEIKYKVGPREFEIDTSILEQVEQYEGVEDEDDDQNKQLKSQYDANAFENARNIGIILDKQLDKIHYLRNKLLPFLTKSLVDQGEGEDAAVTGDEYTDSLNEQEMCQVYLNAYQALLQDRKFIIKGNLVMTYIIL
;
A
#
# COMPACT_ATOMS: atom_id res chain seq x y z
N MET A 1 35.37 28.83 0.77
CA MET A 1 34.87 30.22 0.64
C MET A 1 35.83 31.24 1.24
N ALA A 2 36.08 31.29 2.56
CA ALA A 2 36.94 32.33 3.17
C ALA A 2 38.38 32.41 2.61
N LYS A 3 38.93 31.32 2.07
CA LYS A 3 40.26 31.30 1.42
C LYS A 3 40.34 32.11 0.12
N MET A 4 39.22 32.33 -0.56
CA MET A 4 39.17 33.00 -1.87
C MET A 4 39.22 34.52 -1.79
N ILE A 5 39.06 35.09 -0.58
CA ILE A 5 39.10 36.53 -0.36
C ILE A 5 40.56 37.02 -0.44
N PRO A 6 40.91 37.90 -1.41
CA PRO A 6 42.24 38.48 -1.51
C PRO A 6 42.60 39.23 -0.22
N ARG A 7 43.81 39.00 0.32
CA ARG A 7 44.24 39.60 1.58
C ARG A 7 45.75 39.66 1.68
N TRP A 8 46.22 40.69 2.40
CA TRP A 8 47.62 40.89 2.73
C TRP A 8 47.99 40.22 4.06
N TYR A 9 47.10 40.32 5.06
CA TYR A 9 47.22 39.66 6.35
C TYR A 9 45.97 38.85 6.67
N SER A 10 46.15 37.74 7.37
CA SER A 10 45.07 36.87 7.83
C SER A 10 45.20 36.58 9.31
N TRP A 11 44.12 36.78 10.05
CA TRP A 11 44.00 36.45 11.46
C TRP A 11 42.82 35.51 11.66
N ALA A 12 43.00 34.49 12.49
CA ALA A 12 41.95 33.54 12.85
C ALA A 12 41.69 33.67 14.35
N VAL A 13 40.50 34.16 14.71
CA VAL A 13 40.08 34.34 16.10
C VAL A 13 38.99 33.32 16.40
N SER A 14 39.25 32.43 17.35
CA SER A 14 38.28 31.43 17.80
C SER A 14 38.52 31.10 19.27
N GLY A 15 37.44 31.00 20.07
CA GLY A 15 37.52 30.52 21.45
C GLY A 15 37.83 29.01 21.53
N THR A 16 37.44 28.25 20.51
CA THR A 16 37.61 26.80 20.41
C THR A 16 38.04 26.41 18.99
N PRO A 17 39.33 26.57 18.64
CA PRO A 17 39.82 26.32 17.28
C PRO A 17 39.81 24.82 16.89
N MET A 18 39.50 23.92 17.82
CA MET A 18 39.45 22.47 17.62
C MET A 18 38.12 21.91 18.11
N LYS A 19 37.56 20.91 17.42
CA LYS A 19 36.36 20.19 17.88
C LYS A 19 36.73 18.96 18.69
N LYS A 20 37.44 18.01 18.07
CA LYS A 20 37.80 16.72 18.70
C LYS A 20 39.25 16.31 18.47
N LYS A 21 39.87 16.70 17.35
CA LYS A 21 41.21 16.22 16.96
C LYS A 21 42.09 17.38 16.52
N TYR A 22 43.41 17.22 16.66
CA TYR A 22 44.39 18.21 16.17
C TYR A 22 44.32 18.43 14.65
N THR A 23 43.81 17.45 13.90
CA THR A 23 43.55 17.56 12.45
C THR A 23 42.58 18.69 12.10
N ASP A 24 41.70 19.07 13.02
CA ASP A 24 40.70 20.13 12.82
C ASP A 24 41.38 21.50 12.60
N LEU A 25 42.60 21.69 13.12
CA LEU A 25 43.39 22.91 12.94
C LEU A 25 43.84 23.14 11.49
N ARG A 26 43.83 22.11 10.65
CA ARG A 26 44.30 22.21 9.26
C ARG A 26 43.58 23.30 8.50
N GLY A 27 42.25 23.36 8.63
CA GLY A 27 41.45 24.37 7.92
C GLY A 27 41.82 25.79 8.31
N ILE A 28 42.21 26.00 9.58
CA ILE A 28 42.66 27.29 10.09
C ILE A 28 44.04 27.63 9.50
N TYR A 29 45.00 26.71 9.55
CA TYR A 29 46.33 26.93 8.96
C TYR A 29 46.28 27.15 7.44
N GLU A 30 45.40 26.44 6.75
CA GLU A 30 45.18 26.63 5.31
C GLU A 30 44.55 27.99 5.00
N PHE A 31 43.66 28.49 5.86
CA PHE A 31 43.15 29.86 5.76
C PHE A 31 44.24 30.90 6.04
N LEU A 32 45.07 30.68 7.05
CA LEU A 32 46.15 31.62 7.41
C LEU A 32 47.29 31.65 6.38
N ASN A 33 47.35 30.65 5.47
CA ASN A 33 48.39 30.53 4.44
C ASN A 33 49.82 30.58 5.00
N ILE A 34 50.01 30.12 6.25
CA ILE A 34 51.30 30.13 6.96
C ILE A 34 52.27 29.13 6.31
N GLU A 35 51.76 27.96 5.94
CA GLU A 35 52.55 26.90 5.31
C GLU A 35 51.75 26.27 4.17
N ARG A 36 52.30 26.33 2.95
CA ARG A 36 51.62 25.91 1.71
C ARG A 36 51.82 24.43 1.41
N THR A 37 52.77 23.78 2.07
CA THR A 37 53.10 22.37 1.86
C THR A 37 52.18 21.40 2.62
N PHE A 38 51.33 21.90 3.54
CA PHE A 38 50.43 21.07 4.33
C PHE A 38 49.28 20.46 3.50
N THR A 39 49.59 19.33 2.88
CA THR A 39 48.57 18.41 2.36
C THR A 39 47.79 17.76 3.52
N PRO A 40 46.54 17.30 3.31
CA PRO A 40 45.75 16.65 4.36
C PRO A 40 46.48 15.50 5.05
N LYS A 41 47.16 14.65 4.26
CA LYS A 41 47.92 13.49 4.75
C LYS A 41 49.15 13.91 5.56
N LEU A 42 49.90 14.89 5.06
CA LEU A 42 51.09 15.39 5.73
C LEU A 42 50.73 16.04 7.07
N PHE A 43 49.73 16.91 7.09
CA PHE A 43 49.30 17.56 8.34
C PHE A 43 48.76 16.53 9.34
N SER A 44 47.97 15.55 8.90
CA SER A 44 47.51 14.45 9.75
C SER A 44 48.67 13.68 10.38
N ASN A 45 49.70 13.35 9.60
CA ASN A 45 50.91 12.70 10.11
C ASN A 45 51.72 13.61 11.04
N PHE A 46 51.80 14.91 10.73
CA PHE A 46 52.50 15.90 11.56
C PHE A 46 51.88 16.02 12.95
N VAL A 47 50.56 15.99 13.06
CA VAL A 47 49.86 16.10 14.36
C VAL A 47 49.68 14.78 15.10
N THR A 48 49.68 13.63 14.39
CA THR A 48 49.38 12.32 15.01
C THR A 48 50.65 11.50 15.31
N ASN A 49 51.74 11.71 14.57
CA ASN A 49 52.97 10.98 14.79
C ASN A 49 53.68 11.47 16.05
N LYS A 50 53.86 10.57 17.03
CA LYS A 50 54.54 10.85 18.31
C LYS A 50 55.93 11.46 18.14
N LYS A 51 56.67 11.09 17.08
CA LYS A 51 58.01 11.63 16.80
C LYS A 51 57.99 13.11 16.40
N MET A 52 56.88 13.58 15.81
CA MET A 52 56.71 14.94 15.30
C MET A 52 55.95 15.85 16.26
N THR A 53 55.38 15.30 17.34
CA THR A 53 54.55 16.03 18.31
C THR A 53 55.25 17.25 18.90
N ASN A 54 56.53 17.14 19.28
CA ASN A 54 57.28 18.28 19.82
C ASN A 54 57.45 19.39 18.79
N ILE A 55 57.73 19.04 17.54
CA ILE A 55 57.86 19.99 16.43
C ILE A 55 56.51 20.68 16.17
N PHE A 56 55.42 19.91 16.20
CA PHE A 56 54.07 20.47 16.09
C PHE A 56 53.76 21.45 17.23
N PHE A 57 54.10 21.13 18.48
CA PHE A 57 53.86 22.06 19.59
C PHE A 57 54.69 23.33 19.48
N SER A 58 55.95 23.25 19.06
CA SER A 58 56.76 24.44 18.80
C SER A 58 56.17 25.29 17.66
N PHE A 59 55.73 24.66 16.58
CA PHE A 59 55.03 25.33 15.48
C PHE A 59 53.73 25.99 15.96
N ALA A 60 52.90 25.27 16.73
CA ALA A 60 51.66 25.78 17.29
C ALA A 60 51.91 26.95 18.26
N ALA A 61 52.94 26.88 19.10
CA ALA A 61 53.30 27.96 20.03
C ALA A 61 53.75 29.23 19.29
N SER A 62 54.39 29.10 18.12
CA SER A 62 54.78 30.24 17.29
C SER A 62 53.62 30.88 16.52
N THR A 63 52.57 30.10 16.23
CA THR A 63 51.47 30.51 15.33
C THR A 63 50.14 30.78 16.03
N ILE A 64 49.94 30.22 17.23
CA ILE A 64 48.69 30.32 18.00
C ILE A 64 49.00 31.00 19.33
N ARG A 65 48.20 32.02 19.65
CA ARG A 65 48.15 32.63 20.98
C ARG A 65 46.82 32.30 21.63
N ARG A 66 46.86 31.71 22.82
CA ARG A 66 45.68 31.38 23.62
C ARG A 66 45.93 31.73 25.08
N ASN A 67 45.08 32.60 25.62
CA ASN A 67 45.02 32.85 27.05
C ASN A 67 43.96 31.95 27.67
N VAL A 68 44.18 31.52 28.91
CA VAL A 68 43.21 30.80 29.73
C VAL A 68 42.73 31.72 30.85
N LYS A 69 41.51 31.50 31.35
CA LYS A 69 40.92 32.33 32.41
C LYS A 69 41.83 32.46 33.65
N SER A 70 42.58 31.40 33.98
CA SER A 70 43.54 31.41 35.09
C SER A 70 44.71 32.36 34.89
N LEU A 71 45.14 32.64 33.65
CA LEU A 71 46.21 33.62 33.37
C LEU A 71 45.73 35.07 33.53
N LEU A 72 44.40 35.28 33.61
CA LEU A 72 43.77 36.60 33.67
C LEU A 72 43.12 36.87 35.03
N GLU A 73 43.34 36.01 36.03
CA GLU A 73 42.69 36.07 37.34
C GLU A 73 42.93 37.41 38.05
N ASN A 74 44.13 37.98 37.89
CA ASN A 74 44.51 39.27 38.47
C ASN A 74 44.07 40.49 37.64
N GLN A 75 43.60 40.28 36.40
CA GLN A 75 43.19 41.33 35.48
C GLN A 75 41.67 41.43 35.35
N ILE A 76 40.95 40.33 35.56
CA ILE A 76 39.50 40.22 35.39
C ILE A 76 38.92 39.38 36.53
N GLN A 77 38.11 40.00 37.39
CA GLN A 77 37.33 39.26 38.38
C GLN A 77 36.15 38.55 37.70
N ILE A 78 36.30 37.24 37.47
CA ILE A 78 35.25 36.40 36.88
C ILE A 78 34.40 35.81 38.02
N PRO A 79 33.06 35.97 38.01
CA PRO A 79 32.21 35.38 39.04
C PRO A 79 32.26 33.85 39.01
N MET A 80 32.09 33.23 40.19
CA MET A 80 32.08 31.78 40.33
C MET A 80 30.91 31.17 39.54
N GLN A 81 31.19 30.13 38.75
CA GLN A 81 30.18 29.41 37.97
C GLN A 81 29.78 28.12 38.70
N TYR A 82 28.49 27.96 38.97
CA TYR A 82 27.95 26.77 39.62
C TYR A 82 27.31 25.84 38.59
N ARG A 83 27.52 24.53 38.74
CA ARG A 83 26.84 23.50 37.94
C ARG A 83 25.93 22.68 38.86
N HIS A 84 24.63 22.82 38.69
CA HIS A 84 23.63 22.01 39.38
C HIS A 84 23.11 20.92 38.44
N VAL A 85 23.00 19.69 38.94
CA VAL A 85 22.38 18.58 38.22
C VAL A 85 21.02 18.32 38.86
N VAL A 86 19.95 18.69 38.15
CA VAL A 86 18.57 18.44 38.58
C VAL A 86 18.08 17.17 37.93
N ARG A 87 17.59 16.22 38.74
CA ARG A 87 16.94 15.00 38.25
C ARG A 87 15.45 15.28 38.11
N VAL A 88 14.90 15.04 36.93
CA VAL A 88 13.47 15.18 36.65
C VAL A 88 12.91 13.78 36.46
N PRO A 89 11.94 13.33 37.28
CA PRO A 89 11.29 12.05 37.08
C PRO A 89 10.30 12.15 35.90
N PHE A 90 10.02 11.01 35.25
CA PHE A 90 8.94 10.91 34.30
C PHE A 90 7.58 10.97 34.99
N SER A 91 6.60 11.53 34.28
CA SER A 91 5.19 11.29 34.60
C SER A 91 4.81 9.83 34.34
N THR A 92 3.65 9.40 34.84
CA THR A 92 3.16 8.03 34.63
C THR A 92 3.04 7.66 33.14
N ILE A 93 2.60 8.61 32.30
CA ILE A 93 2.39 8.38 30.86
C ILE A 93 3.73 8.27 30.14
N GLU A 94 4.67 9.17 30.43
CA GLU A 94 6.02 9.11 29.88
C GLU A 94 6.74 7.84 30.31
N GLN A 95 6.64 7.44 31.58
CA GLN A 95 7.25 6.21 32.09
C GLN A 95 6.72 4.98 31.37
N HIS A 96 5.38 4.84 31.23
CA HIS A 96 4.79 3.71 30.54
C HIS A 96 5.22 3.66 29.07
N TYR A 97 5.22 4.80 28.38
CA TYR A 97 5.66 4.88 26.99
C TYR A 97 7.15 4.50 26.88
N TYR A 98 8.00 5.02 27.77
CA TYR A 98 9.42 4.71 27.80
C TYR A 98 9.66 3.21 28.00
N ASP A 99 8.93 2.57 28.92
CA ASP A 99 9.07 1.15 29.22
C ASP A 99 8.63 0.27 28.04
N ASP A 100 7.58 0.65 27.32
CA ASP A 100 7.16 -0.04 26.09
C ASP A 100 8.20 0.10 24.97
N LEU A 101 8.68 1.33 24.74
CA LEU A 101 9.71 1.62 23.75
C LEU A 101 11.03 0.88 24.09
N TRP A 102 11.37 0.79 25.37
CA TRP A 102 12.52 0.05 25.87
C TRP A 102 12.37 -1.45 25.63
N ARG A 103 11.18 -2.01 25.87
CA ARG A 103 10.89 -3.43 25.62
C ARG A 103 11.01 -3.77 24.13
N GLU A 104 10.48 -2.93 23.26
CA GLU A 104 10.55 -3.12 21.81
C GLU A 104 12.00 -2.98 21.29
N CYS A 105 12.74 -2.01 21.82
CA CYS A 105 14.17 -1.86 21.59
C CYS A 105 14.93 -3.15 21.96
N HIS A 106 14.68 -3.68 23.16
CA HIS A 106 15.34 -4.89 23.64
C HIS A 106 14.99 -6.14 22.82
N GLN A 107 13.76 -6.25 22.29
CA GLN A 107 13.37 -7.35 21.41
C GLN A 107 14.00 -7.24 20.02
N SER A 108 14.18 -6.01 19.52
CA SER A 108 14.65 -5.74 18.16
C SER A 108 16.18 -5.73 18.05
N VAL A 109 16.89 -5.38 19.13
CA VAL A 109 18.35 -5.35 19.13
C VAL A 109 18.87 -6.77 19.34
N ASN A 110 19.25 -7.42 18.23
CA ASN A 110 20.19 -8.53 18.31
C ASN A 110 21.52 -7.94 18.83
N LEU A 111 22.15 -8.58 19.82
CA LEU A 111 23.23 -8.03 20.67
C LEU A 111 24.51 -7.56 19.94
N GLU A 112 24.55 -7.59 18.61
CA GLU A 112 25.60 -7.08 17.76
C GLU A 112 25.38 -5.57 17.48
N TRP A 113 25.71 -4.79 18.51
CA TRP A 113 25.79 -3.33 18.58
C TRP A 113 26.31 -2.63 17.30
N MET A 114 25.49 -1.77 16.67
CA MET A 114 25.78 -0.37 16.28
C MET A 114 24.80 0.27 15.27
N ASP A 115 23.81 -0.46 14.74
CA ASP A 115 22.67 0.15 14.00
C ASP A 115 21.59 0.74 14.93
N SER A 116 21.80 0.64 16.25
CA SER A 116 20.89 1.09 17.32
C SER A 116 20.95 2.59 17.65
N ILE A 117 21.62 3.43 16.83
CA ILE A 117 21.60 4.89 17.00
C ILE A 117 20.16 5.42 16.96
N ASN A 118 19.30 4.83 16.13
CA ASN A 118 17.90 5.23 16.01
C ASN A 118 17.10 4.93 17.28
N TRP A 119 17.31 3.76 17.89
CA TRP A 119 16.67 3.38 19.15
C TRP A 119 17.15 4.24 20.32
N LEU A 120 18.45 4.47 20.43
CA LEU A 120 19.00 5.37 21.45
C LEU A 120 18.51 6.82 21.27
N LEU A 121 18.38 7.27 20.02
CA LEU A 121 17.81 8.57 19.72
C LEU A 121 16.34 8.63 20.12
N ALA A 122 15.54 7.61 19.79
CA ALA A 122 14.13 7.54 20.17
C ALA A 122 13.93 7.52 21.68
N LEU A 123 14.71 6.71 22.42
CA LEU A 123 14.68 6.68 23.90
C LEU A 123 15.03 8.06 24.48
N ARG A 124 16.07 8.72 23.96
CA ARG A 124 16.45 10.07 24.41
C ARG A 124 15.43 11.13 24.06
N GLN A 125 14.79 11.02 22.90
CA GLN A 125 13.70 11.90 22.48
C GLN A 125 12.47 11.70 23.37
N ASN A 126 12.17 10.45 23.74
CA ASN A 126 11.12 10.13 24.70
C ASN A 126 11.36 10.75 26.08
N CYS A 127 12.62 10.78 26.57
CA CYS A 127 12.96 11.46 27.81
C CYS A 127 12.67 12.98 27.79
N ILE A 128 12.51 13.57 26.61
CA ILE A 128 12.08 14.97 26.45
C ILE A 128 10.56 15.01 26.33
N HIS A 129 10.00 14.25 25.37
CA HIS A 129 8.56 14.07 25.19
C HIS A 129 8.27 12.95 24.17
N PRO A 130 7.23 12.11 24.34
CA PRO A 130 6.86 11.07 23.37
C PRO A 130 6.66 11.56 21.93
N SER A 131 6.07 12.74 21.73
CA SER A 131 5.83 13.31 20.39
C SER A 131 7.09 13.80 19.65
N VAL A 132 8.23 13.91 20.35
CA VAL A 132 9.51 14.39 19.78
C VAL A 132 10.27 13.25 19.08
N ILE A 133 9.81 12.01 19.19
CA ILE A 133 10.44 10.85 18.53
C ILE A 133 10.39 11.04 17.02
N SER A 134 11.56 11.31 16.44
CA SER A 134 11.72 11.66 15.02
C SER A 134 11.48 10.48 14.07
N ASN A 135 11.77 9.26 14.52
CA ASN A 135 11.53 8.06 13.74
C ASN A 135 10.06 7.65 13.88
N THR A 136 9.30 7.77 12.79
CA THR A 136 7.88 7.42 12.75
C THR A 136 7.61 5.96 13.10
N HIS A 137 8.48 5.04 12.67
CA HIS A 137 8.32 3.62 12.95
C HIS A 137 8.53 3.26 14.43
N LEU A 138 9.33 4.04 15.16
CA LEU A 138 9.59 3.85 16.58
C LEU A 138 8.62 4.65 17.47
N ARG A 139 7.67 5.36 16.85
CA ARG A 139 6.69 6.15 17.58
C ARG A 139 5.46 5.25 17.79
N LEU A 140 5.23 4.86 19.04
CA LEU A 140 4.05 4.04 19.41
C LEU A 140 2.76 4.72 18.95
N VAL A 141 2.60 6.02 19.25
CA VAL A 141 1.43 6.82 18.84
C VAL A 141 1.69 7.57 17.53
N HIS A 142 1.02 7.15 16.46
CA HIS A 142 1.04 7.87 15.19
C HIS A 142 0.09 9.07 15.24
N SER A 143 0.57 10.26 14.84
CA SER A 143 -0.30 11.45 14.74
C SER A 143 -1.37 11.19 13.68
N TYR A 144 -2.62 11.46 14.03
CA TYR A 144 -3.78 11.24 13.16
C TYR A 144 -3.79 12.19 11.96
N ASN A 145 -3.13 13.33 12.09
CA ASN A 145 -3.10 14.37 11.08
C ASN A 145 -1.90 14.17 10.14
N THR A 146 -2.05 13.24 9.19
CA THR A 146 -1.02 12.95 8.16
C THR A 146 -0.77 14.13 7.20
N ASN A 147 -1.54 15.21 7.30
CA ASN A 147 -1.53 16.34 6.38
C ASN A 147 -0.76 17.56 6.88
N ILE A 148 -0.25 17.54 8.11
CA ILE A 148 0.59 18.61 8.64
C ILE A 148 1.93 17.99 9.00
N ASN A 149 3.01 18.61 8.56
CA ASN A 149 4.37 18.36 9.04
C ASN A 149 4.39 18.67 10.55
N ASN A 150 3.82 17.79 11.37
CA ASN A 150 3.51 18.02 12.77
C ASN A 150 4.80 17.91 13.59
N THR A 151 5.54 19.02 13.58
CA THR A 151 6.62 19.34 14.51
C THR A 151 6.07 19.86 15.85
N GLU A 152 4.75 20.01 15.99
CA GLU A 152 4.12 20.47 17.22
C GLU A 152 4.05 19.33 18.26
N VAL A 153 4.53 19.64 19.46
CA VAL A 153 4.54 18.73 20.59
C VAL A 153 3.11 18.59 21.11
N GLN A 154 2.55 17.38 21.04
CA GLN A 154 1.19 17.11 21.54
C GLN A 154 1.16 17.19 23.07
N PRO A 155 0.02 17.58 23.69
CA PRO A 155 -0.15 17.46 25.12
C PRO A 155 -0.16 15.98 25.54
N LEU A 156 0.27 15.73 26.78
CA LEU A 156 0.35 14.37 27.33
C LEU A 156 -1.02 13.66 27.41
N SER A 157 -2.13 14.41 27.48
CA SER A 157 -3.49 13.87 27.39
C SER A 157 -3.79 13.26 26.02
N GLU A 158 -3.35 13.90 24.94
CA GLU A 158 -3.53 13.39 23.57
C GLU A 158 -2.64 12.16 23.33
N VAL A 159 -1.43 12.15 23.91
CA VAL A 159 -0.57 10.96 23.91
C VAL A 159 -1.29 9.79 24.61
N LEU A 160 -1.92 10.04 25.76
CA LEU A 160 -2.67 9.01 26.49
C LEU A 160 -3.86 8.49 25.68
N ASP A 161 -4.62 9.36 25.01
CA ASP A 161 -5.74 8.95 24.15
C ASP A 161 -5.24 8.08 22.98
N GLY A 162 -4.09 8.43 22.40
CA GLY A 162 -3.43 7.61 21.39
C GLY A 162 -3.01 6.24 21.91
N MET A 163 -2.40 6.18 23.11
CA MET A 163 -2.04 4.92 23.77
C MET A 163 -3.26 4.06 24.05
N ARG A 164 -4.36 4.67 24.53
CA ARG A 164 -5.63 3.98 24.75
C ARG A 164 -6.17 3.36 23.47
N ARG A 165 -6.17 4.10 22.36
CA ARG A 165 -6.67 3.60 21.07
C ARG A 165 -5.85 2.40 20.57
N ILE A 166 -4.53 2.47 20.68
CA ILE A 166 -3.65 1.35 20.30
C ILE A 166 -3.88 0.15 21.20
N ALA A 167 -4.08 0.36 22.50
CA ALA A 167 -4.43 -0.70 23.43
C ALA A 167 -5.78 -1.34 23.08
N ASP A 168 -6.80 -0.54 22.73
CA ASP A 168 -8.11 -1.03 22.29
C ASP A 168 -8.02 -1.83 20.97
N GLU A 169 -7.26 -1.33 19.98
CA GLU A 169 -7.00 -2.03 18.71
C GLU A 169 -6.25 -3.35 18.94
N SER A 170 -5.24 -3.34 19.81
CA SER A 170 -4.48 -4.52 20.21
C SER A 170 -5.38 -5.53 20.91
N LEU A 171 -6.21 -5.09 21.86
CA LEU A 171 -7.15 -5.96 22.58
C LEU A 171 -8.13 -6.62 21.61
N ASP A 172 -8.73 -5.87 20.70
CA ASP A 172 -9.68 -6.40 19.70
C ASP A 172 -9.00 -7.45 18.79
N ASN A 173 -7.75 -7.19 18.37
CA ASN A 173 -6.97 -8.15 17.58
C ASN A 173 -6.65 -9.44 18.36
N HIS A 174 -6.27 -9.33 19.64
CA HIS A 174 -6.01 -10.50 20.50
C HIS A 174 -7.28 -11.30 20.79
N GLN A 175 -8.41 -10.63 21.07
CA GLN A 175 -9.70 -11.27 21.27
C GLN A 175 -10.14 -12.03 20.01
N HIS A 176 -10.04 -11.39 18.85
CA HIS A 176 -10.36 -12.03 17.58
C HIS A 176 -9.45 -13.22 17.30
N ALA A 177 -8.14 -13.10 17.53
CA ALA A 177 -7.19 -14.20 17.37
C ALA A 177 -7.49 -15.37 18.31
N TYR A 178 -7.78 -15.09 19.58
CA TYR A 178 -8.15 -16.09 20.58
C TYR A 178 -9.41 -16.86 20.17
N LEU A 179 -10.49 -16.16 19.80
CA LEU A 179 -11.76 -16.78 19.39
C LEU A 179 -11.60 -17.56 18.07
N LYS A 180 -10.78 -17.07 17.13
CA LYS A 180 -10.43 -17.79 15.91
C LYS A 180 -9.62 -19.06 16.20
N MET A 181 -8.73 -19.05 17.20
CA MET A 181 -8.04 -20.28 17.64
C MET A 181 -9.02 -21.24 18.32
N LYS A 182 -9.98 -20.74 19.10
CA LYS A 182 -11.05 -21.55 19.70
C LYS A 182 -11.93 -22.23 18.64
N LEU A 183 -12.27 -21.52 17.57
CA LEU A 183 -12.97 -22.06 16.40
C LEU A 183 -12.17 -23.22 15.78
N LYS A 184 -10.87 -23.01 15.55
CA LYS A 184 -9.99 -24.07 15.01
C LYS A 184 -9.88 -25.26 15.94
N HIS A 185 -9.80 -25.02 17.25
CA HIS A 185 -9.73 -26.08 18.26
C HIS A 185 -10.99 -26.96 18.23
N ALA A 186 -12.17 -26.35 18.15
CA ALA A 186 -13.43 -27.09 17.97
C ALA A 186 -13.45 -27.86 16.64
N GLY A 187 -12.97 -27.26 15.54
CA GLY A 187 -12.83 -27.95 14.25
C GLY A 187 -11.84 -29.13 14.28
N MET A 188 -10.83 -29.12 15.16
CA MET A 188 -9.96 -30.29 15.37
C MET A 188 -10.74 -31.46 15.99
N HIS A 189 -11.65 -31.19 16.93
CA HIS A 189 -12.52 -32.22 17.50
C HIS A 189 -13.51 -32.78 16.47
N GLU A 190 -13.97 -31.99 15.49
CA GLU A 190 -14.74 -32.51 14.36
C GLU A 190 -13.94 -33.52 13.52
N VAL A 191 -12.66 -33.23 13.24
CA VAL A 191 -11.77 -34.15 12.51
C VAL A 191 -11.57 -35.45 13.29
N LEU A 192 -11.47 -35.36 14.62
CA LEU A 192 -11.39 -36.52 15.52
C LEU A 192 -12.74 -37.23 15.71
N LYS A 193 -13.84 -36.70 15.15
CA LYS A 193 -15.22 -37.20 15.27
C LYS A 193 -15.78 -37.13 16.70
N GLU A 194 -15.26 -36.23 17.52
CA GLU A 194 -15.71 -35.97 18.89
C GLU A 194 -16.78 -34.86 18.90
N TRP A 195 -17.92 -35.13 18.26
CA TRP A 195 -18.96 -34.15 17.94
C TRP A 195 -19.50 -33.39 19.15
N GLU A 196 -19.77 -34.07 20.26
CA GLU A 196 -20.30 -33.44 21.49
C GLU A 196 -19.32 -32.42 22.08
N THR A 197 -18.02 -32.72 22.03
CA THR A 197 -16.99 -31.80 22.53
C THR A 197 -16.82 -30.60 21.62
N ALA A 198 -16.81 -30.80 20.30
CA ALA A 198 -16.79 -29.74 19.30
C ALA A 198 -17.98 -28.79 19.48
N LEU A 199 -19.19 -29.35 19.62
CA LEU A 199 -20.41 -28.60 19.86
C LEU A 199 -20.33 -27.77 21.14
N SER A 200 -19.86 -28.36 22.24
CA SER A 200 -19.73 -27.66 23.52
C SER A 200 -18.79 -26.44 23.42
N LEU A 201 -17.72 -26.56 22.65
CA LEU A 201 -16.74 -25.50 22.43
C LEU A 201 -17.29 -24.37 21.57
N TYR A 202 -18.05 -24.68 20.51
CA TYR A 202 -18.71 -23.67 19.70
C TYR A 202 -19.77 -22.90 20.50
N LEU A 203 -20.68 -23.62 21.17
CA LEU A 203 -21.75 -23.01 21.97
C LEU A 203 -21.19 -22.13 23.09
N ALA A 204 -20.09 -22.53 23.72
CA ALA A 204 -19.44 -21.72 24.75
C ALA A 204 -18.76 -20.45 24.21
N ALA A 205 -18.44 -20.40 22.92
CA ALA A 205 -17.77 -19.25 22.30
C ALA A 205 -18.74 -18.24 21.68
N ILE A 206 -19.90 -18.69 21.19
CA ILE A 206 -20.90 -17.87 20.50
C ILE A 206 -21.32 -16.62 21.30
N PRO A 207 -21.68 -16.70 22.60
CA PRO A 207 -22.11 -15.51 23.35
C PRO A 207 -21.06 -14.41 23.38
N ASN A 208 -19.78 -14.78 23.51
CA ASN A 208 -18.68 -13.82 23.56
C ASN A 208 -18.48 -13.13 22.21
N VAL A 209 -18.57 -13.89 21.10
CA VAL A 209 -18.45 -13.34 19.74
C VAL A 209 -19.63 -12.41 19.45
N LEU A 210 -20.84 -12.83 19.83
CA LEU A 210 -22.07 -12.05 19.66
C LEU A 210 -22.02 -10.72 20.43
N GLU A 211 -21.57 -10.74 21.69
CA GLU A 211 -21.44 -9.52 22.48
C GLU A 211 -20.48 -8.52 21.82
N ILE A 212 -19.30 -8.97 21.38
CA ILE A 212 -18.31 -8.12 20.73
C ILE A 212 -18.83 -7.59 19.38
N GLU A 213 -19.50 -8.43 18.60
CA GLU A 213 -20.13 -8.03 17.33
C GLU A 213 -21.17 -6.92 17.54
N GLN A 214 -22.04 -7.07 18.55
CA GLN A 214 -23.05 -6.08 18.92
C GLN A 214 -22.44 -4.77 19.41
N GLN A 215 -21.33 -4.83 20.16
CA GLN A 215 -20.59 -3.64 20.59
C GLN A 215 -20.08 -2.84 19.38
N HIS A 216 -19.51 -3.51 18.38
CA HIS A 216 -19.06 -2.86 17.14
C HIS A 216 -20.22 -2.36 16.29
N HIS A 217 -21.33 -3.11 16.22
CA HIS A 217 -22.55 -2.66 15.56
C HIS A 217 -23.07 -1.35 16.16
N GLY A 218 -23.13 -1.27 17.50
CA GLY A 218 -23.53 -0.07 18.22
C GLY A 218 -22.61 1.13 17.97
N ARG A 219 -21.29 0.91 17.81
CA ARG A 219 -20.34 1.97 17.41
C ARG A 219 -20.66 2.50 16.00
N ILE A 220 -20.93 1.62 15.04
CA ILE A 220 -21.30 2.02 13.67
C ILE A 220 -22.61 2.80 13.66
N GLN A 221 -23.62 2.37 14.40
CA GLN A 221 -24.90 3.08 14.48
C GLN A 221 -24.73 4.50 15.02
N LYS A 222 -23.99 4.65 16.13
CA LYS A 222 -23.67 5.97 16.72
C LYS A 222 -22.92 6.88 15.73
N HIS A 223 -22.00 6.32 14.96
CA HIS A 223 -21.31 7.11 13.93
C HIS A 223 -22.23 7.44 12.74
N THR A 224 -23.11 6.52 12.34
CA THR A 224 -24.02 6.75 11.22
C THR A 224 -25.06 7.82 11.55
N THR A 225 -25.59 7.86 12.77
CA THR A 225 -26.54 8.91 13.20
C THR A 225 -25.88 10.28 13.25
N LYS A 226 -24.64 10.37 13.75
CA LYS A 226 -23.90 11.63 13.82
C LYS A 226 -23.50 12.16 12.44
N SER A 227 -23.26 11.29 11.45
CA SER A 227 -22.91 11.70 10.06
C SER A 227 -23.94 12.62 9.40
N LYS A 228 -25.23 12.46 9.73
CA LYS A 228 -26.33 13.19 9.09
C LYS A 228 -26.34 14.70 9.35
N GLY A 229 -25.46 15.20 10.21
CA GLY A 229 -25.36 16.62 10.57
C GLY A 229 -24.00 17.29 10.24
N LEU A 230 -23.09 16.65 9.50
CA LEU A 230 -21.77 17.22 9.20
C LEU A 230 -21.70 17.99 7.88
N THR A 231 -20.71 18.89 7.79
CA THR A 231 -20.37 19.67 6.59
C THR A 231 -19.48 18.86 5.63
N ASN A 232 -19.49 19.21 4.33
CA ASN A 232 -18.85 18.41 3.28
C ASN A 232 -17.35 18.08 3.49
N THR A 233 -16.56 18.95 4.14
CA THR A 233 -15.12 18.72 4.39
C THR A 233 -14.85 17.84 5.61
N GLU A 234 -15.69 17.93 6.64
CA GLU A 234 -15.59 17.04 7.82
C GLU A 234 -16.09 15.63 7.46
N ASP A 235 -16.91 15.51 6.41
CA ASP A 235 -17.49 14.26 5.94
C ASP A 235 -16.43 13.27 5.43
N ASP A 236 -15.36 13.72 4.78
CA ASP A 236 -14.34 12.82 4.19
C ASP A 236 -13.54 12.04 5.25
N GLU A 237 -13.02 12.73 6.27
CA GLU A 237 -12.27 12.08 7.37
C GLU A 237 -13.21 11.22 8.23
N TYR A 238 -14.44 11.69 8.42
CA TYR A 238 -15.49 10.95 9.10
C TYR A 238 -15.85 9.66 8.36
N ASN A 239 -15.96 9.71 7.04
CA ASN A 239 -16.24 8.57 6.17
C ASN A 239 -15.08 7.56 6.16
N LYS A 240 -13.83 8.03 6.22
CA LYS A 240 -12.66 7.15 6.39
C LYS A 240 -12.71 6.39 7.72
N HIS A 241 -13.02 7.07 8.82
CA HIS A 241 -13.16 6.44 10.13
C HIS A 241 -14.32 5.43 10.16
N LEU A 242 -15.48 5.80 9.61
CA LEU A 242 -16.64 4.91 9.49
C LEU A 242 -16.33 3.67 8.64
N SER A 243 -15.52 3.82 7.59
CA SER A 243 -15.09 2.70 6.75
C SER A 243 -14.22 1.72 7.54
N GLY A 244 -13.30 2.23 8.39
CA GLY A 244 -12.52 1.39 9.30
C GLY A 244 -13.39 0.63 10.31
N LEU A 245 -14.37 1.30 10.94
CA LEU A 245 -15.31 0.65 11.85
C LEU A 245 -16.14 -0.44 11.16
N LYS A 246 -16.62 -0.19 9.94
CA LYS A 246 -17.35 -1.18 9.13
C LYS A 246 -16.51 -2.41 8.83
N LEU A 247 -15.22 -2.24 8.55
CA LEU A 247 -14.31 -3.36 8.30
C LEU A 247 -14.12 -4.23 9.55
N ILE A 248 -13.95 -3.61 10.72
CA ILE A 248 -13.82 -4.32 12.00
C ILE A 248 -15.12 -5.08 12.33
N HIS A 249 -16.28 -4.44 12.17
CA HIS A 249 -17.56 -5.11 12.38
C HIS A 249 -17.78 -6.28 11.43
N TYR A 250 -17.45 -6.12 10.13
CA TYR A 250 -17.53 -7.20 9.15
C TYR A 250 -16.64 -8.39 9.55
N ARG A 251 -15.43 -8.13 10.06
CA ARG A 251 -14.54 -9.17 10.57
C ARG A 251 -15.19 -9.99 11.70
N TRP A 252 -15.88 -9.34 12.63
CA TRP A 252 -16.59 -10.01 13.73
C TRP A 252 -17.86 -10.73 13.28
N MET A 253 -18.64 -10.15 12.36
CA MET A 253 -19.78 -10.83 11.73
C MET A 253 -19.37 -12.11 11.01
N LEU A 254 -18.24 -12.07 10.28
CA LEU A 254 -17.72 -13.24 9.58
C LEU A 254 -17.35 -14.35 10.56
N LEU A 255 -16.69 -14.01 11.67
CA LEU A 255 -16.33 -14.97 12.71
C LEU A 255 -17.60 -15.56 13.36
N LEU A 256 -18.61 -14.74 13.65
CA LEU A 256 -19.88 -15.20 14.20
C LEU A 256 -20.63 -16.14 13.24
N HIS A 257 -20.67 -15.77 11.96
CA HIS A 257 -21.20 -16.62 10.90
C HIS A 257 -20.52 -17.99 10.87
N GLN A 258 -19.18 -18.03 10.96
CA GLN A 258 -18.44 -19.29 11.00
C GLN A 258 -18.86 -20.14 12.20
N PHE A 259 -18.97 -19.57 13.40
CA PHE A 259 -19.44 -20.30 14.56
C PHE A 259 -20.85 -20.88 14.34
N TYR A 260 -21.80 -20.11 13.83
CA TYR A 260 -23.14 -20.63 13.54
C TYR A 260 -23.15 -21.72 12.47
N PHE A 261 -22.40 -21.54 11.38
CA PHE A 261 -22.32 -22.50 10.28
C PHE A 261 -21.73 -23.85 10.73
N TYR A 262 -20.59 -23.83 11.44
CA TYR A 262 -19.99 -25.08 11.93
C TYR A 262 -20.84 -25.74 13.02
N THR A 263 -21.48 -24.95 13.90
CA THR A 263 -22.42 -25.50 14.89
C THR A 263 -23.57 -26.24 14.21
N ALA A 264 -24.17 -25.66 13.16
CA ALA A 264 -25.21 -26.30 12.38
C ALA A 264 -24.71 -27.58 11.69
N GLY A 265 -23.49 -27.55 11.13
CA GLY A 265 -22.86 -28.74 10.54
C GLY A 265 -22.68 -29.90 11.53
N VAL A 266 -22.32 -29.61 12.78
CA VAL A 266 -22.26 -30.63 13.84
C VAL A 266 -23.66 -31.16 14.19
N TYR A 267 -24.66 -30.30 14.29
CA TYR A 267 -26.05 -30.73 14.53
C TYR A 267 -26.61 -31.61 13.40
N HIS A 268 -26.25 -31.31 12.15
CA HIS A 268 -26.59 -32.14 10.99
C HIS A 268 -26.04 -33.57 11.14
N ILE A 269 -24.76 -33.69 11.54
CA ILE A 269 -24.13 -35.00 11.78
C ILE A 269 -24.79 -35.74 12.94
N LEU A 270 -25.18 -35.01 14.00
CA LEU A 270 -25.89 -35.55 15.15
C LEU A 270 -27.38 -35.81 14.90
N LYS A 271 -27.90 -35.46 13.70
CA LYS A 271 -29.30 -35.61 13.30
C LYS A 271 -30.29 -34.89 14.23
N GLN A 272 -29.94 -33.68 14.66
CA GLN A 272 -30.81 -32.81 15.46
C GLN A 272 -31.39 -31.69 14.57
N GLU A 273 -32.51 -32.00 13.90
CA GLU A 273 -33.11 -31.16 12.85
C GLU A 273 -33.53 -29.77 13.35
N ASP A 274 -34.11 -29.67 14.56
CA ASP A 274 -34.57 -28.39 15.12
C ASP A 274 -33.41 -27.40 15.32
N ALA A 275 -32.33 -27.89 15.94
CA ALA A 275 -31.15 -27.07 16.25
C ALA A 275 -30.34 -26.78 14.98
N GLU A 276 -30.22 -27.74 14.07
CA GLU A 276 -29.60 -27.55 12.76
C GLU A 276 -30.26 -26.37 12.01
N THR A 277 -31.60 -26.41 11.91
CA THR A 277 -32.38 -25.39 11.21
C THR A 277 -32.21 -24.02 11.86
N GLU A 278 -32.23 -23.94 13.20
CA GLU A 278 -32.02 -22.69 13.93
C GLU A 278 -30.65 -22.05 13.60
N TYR A 279 -29.57 -22.82 13.65
CA TYR A 279 -28.22 -22.31 13.45
C TYR A 279 -27.91 -22.00 11.98
N TYR A 280 -28.41 -22.80 11.03
CA TYR A 280 -28.30 -22.44 9.61
C TYR A 280 -29.09 -21.18 9.27
N ASN A 281 -30.29 -20.99 9.83
CA ASN A 281 -31.04 -19.75 9.64
C ASN A 281 -30.28 -18.53 10.17
N ARG A 282 -29.67 -18.63 11.35
CA ARG A 282 -28.83 -17.56 11.91
C ARG A 282 -27.61 -17.27 11.04
N ALA A 283 -26.94 -18.30 10.53
CA ALA A 283 -25.83 -18.14 9.60
C ALA A 283 -26.29 -17.47 8.29
N SER A 284 -27.42 -17.91 7.73
CA SER A 284 -28.00 -17.35 6.50
C SER A 284 -28.32 -15.85 6.65
N ILE A 285 -28.97 -15.45 7.75
CA ILE A 285 -29.28 -14.03 8.03
C ILE A 285 -27.99 -13.18 8.07
N LEU A 286 -26.95 -13.64 8.77
CA LEU A 286 -25.68 -12.91 8.82
C LEU A 286 -25.02 -12.83 7.45
N ARG A 287 -25.03 -13.93 6.68
CA ARG A 287 -24.48 -13.97 5.33
C ARG A 287 -25.21 -13.00 4.39
N GLN A 288 -26.54 -13.00 4.39
CA GLN A 288 -27.35 -12.09 3.60
C GLN A 288 -27.03 -10.63 3.93
N SER A 289 -26.96 -10.30 5.23
CA SER A 289 -26.58 -8.96 5.70
C SER A 289 -25.17 -8.55 5.23
N MET A 290 -24.20 -9.46 5.30
CA MET A 290 -22.83 -9.23 4.83
C MET A 290 -22.75 -9.00 3.32
N LEU A 291 -23.51 -9.77 2.54
CA LEU A 291 -23.45 -9.77 1.07
C LEU A 291 -24.42 -8.77 0.42
N GLU A 292 -25.38 -8.21 1.14
CA GLU A 292 -26.44 -7.33 0.61
C GLU A 292 -25.91 -6.25 -0.34
N LYS A 293 -24.87 -5.51 0.09
CA LYS A 293 -24.27 -4.43 -0.70
C LYS A 293 -23.52 -4.94 -1.93
N VAL A 294 -22.89 -6.11 -1.83
CA VAL A 294 -22.17 -6.72 -2.94
C VAL A 294 -23.19 -7.25 -3.96
N ALA A 295 -24.19 -7.98 -3.49
CA ALA A 295 -25.31 -8.48 -4.29
C ALA A 295 -26.03 -7.33 -5.03
N ALA A 296 -26.30 -6.21 -4.36
CA ALA A 296 -26.90 -5.03 -5.00
C ALA A 296 -26.04 -4.46 -6.14
N ARG A 297 -24.71 -4.38 -5.96
CA ARG A 297 -23.79 -3.94 -7.02
C ARG A 297 -23.78 -4.90 -8.19
N VAL A 298 -23.70 -6.20 -7.91
CA VAL A 298 -23.70 -7.23 -8.96
C VAL A 298 -25.03 -7.20 -9.71
N ASN A 299 -26.17 -7.09 -9.02
CA ASN A 299 -27.49 -6.97 -9.64
C ASN A 299 -27.63 -5.72 -10.53
N ASN A 300 -27.08 -4.59 -10.11
CA ASN A 300 -27.07 -3.39 -10.93
C ASN A 300 -26.19 -3.58 -12.18
N ALA A 301 -25.00 -4.16 -12.03
CA ALA A 301 -24.12 -4.48 -13.15
C ALA A 301 -24.76 -5.48 -14.13
N MET A 302 -25.44 -6.52 -13.62
CA MET A 302 -26.20 -7.48 -14.43
C MET A 302 -27.33 -6.79 -15.21
N LYS A 303 -28.06 -5.85 -14.59
CA LYS A 303 -29.12 -5.06 -15.25
C LYS A 303 -28.55 -4.13 -16.33
N GLU A 304 -27.42 -3.49 -16.09
CA GLU A 304 -26.74 -2.67 -17.10
C GLU A 304 -26.24 -3.52 -18.26
N PHE A 305 -25.68 -4.69 -17.96
CA PHE A 305 -25.19 -5.62 -18.97
C PHE A 305 -26.33 -6.20 -19.80
N SER A 306 -27.46 -6.57 -19.21
CA SER A 306 -28.63 -7.08 -19.93
C SER A 306 -29.28 -6.00 -20.83
N LYS A 307 -29.37 -4.75 -20.36
CA LYS A 307 -29.80 -3.62 -21.21
C LYS A 307 -28.85 -3.37 -22.37
N SER A 308 -27.54 -3.43 -22.11
CA SER A 308 -26.51 -3.22 -23.14
C SER A 308 -26.50 -4.35 -24.16
N SER A 309 -26.69 -5.61 -23.73
CA SER A 309 -26.78 -6.76 -24.62
C SER A 309 -28.03 -6.68 -25.49
N GLN A 310 -29.19 -6.34 -24.92
CA GLN A 310 -30.44 -6.17 -25.67
C GLN A 310 -30.35 -5.05 -26.72
N THR A 311 -29.77 -3.89 -26.37
CA THR A 311 -29.56 -2.77 -27.33
C THR A 311 -28.65 -3.18 -28.49
N LEU A 312 -27.61 -3.98 -28.23
CA LEU A 312 -26.69 -4.47 -29.27
C LEU A 312 -27.30 -5.57 -30.16
N ILE A 313 -28.25 -6.35 -29.63
CA ILE A 313 -29.00 -7.37 -30.40
C ILE A 313 -30.10 -6.73 -31.24
N THR A 314 -30.78 -5.69 -30.74
CA THR A 314 -31.84 -4.98 -31.47
C THR A 314 -31.30 -4.04 -32.55
N ASN A 315 -30.15 -3.39 -32.32
CA ASN A 315 -29.41 -2.66 -33.35
C ASN A 315 -28.44 -3.58 -34.09
N GLU A 316 -28.94 -4.70 -34.62
CA GLU A 316 -28.21 -5.50 -35.61
C GLU A 316 -27.93 -4.64 -36.86
N ILE A 317 -26.90 -3.80 -36.78
CA ILE A 317 -26.11 -3.48 -37.96
C ILE A 317 -25.59 -4.85 -38.39
N LYS A 318 -26.25 -5.48 -39.37
CA LYS A 318 -25.76 -6.69 -40.02
C LYS A 318 -24.38 -6.36 -40.57
N TYR A 319 -23.34 -6.60 -39.78
CA TYR A 319 -21.98 -6.56 -40.26
C TYR A 319 -21.91 -7.65 -41.32
N LYS A 320 -21.84 -7.25 -42.60
CA LYS A 320 -21.59 -8.20 -43.68
C LYS A 320 -20.17 -8.74 -43.46
N VAL A 321 -20.09 -9.96 -42.95
CA VAL A 321 -18.87 -10.75 -42.87
C VAL A 321 -18.59 -11.29 -44.27
N GLY A 322 -17.37 -11.09 -44.77
CA GLY A 322 -16.99 -11.47 -46.12
C GLY A 322 -16.26 -10.36 -46.86
N PRO A 323 -15.56 -10.71 -47.96
CA PRO A 323 -14.83 -9.73 -48.76
C PRO A 323 -15.79 -8.63 -49.20
N ARG A 324 -15.57 -7.42 -48.69
CA ARG A 324 -16.21 -6.25 -49.26
C ARG A 324 -15.55 -6.04 -50.61
N GLU A 325 -16.28 -6.32 -51.69
CA GLU A 325 -15.95 -5.77 -52.99
C GLU A 325 -16.13 -4.27 -52.85
N PHE A 326 -15.03 -3.59 -52.55
CA PHE A 326 -14.97 -2.17 -52.79
C PHE A 326 -14.77 -2.06 -54.30
N GLU A 327 -15.77 -1.55 -55.02
CA GLU A 327 -15.59 -1.01 -56.38
C GLU A 327 -14.73 0.25 -56.29
N ILE A 328 -13.49 0.10 -55.80
CA ILE A 328 -12.49 1.14 -55.89
C ILE A 328 -11.95 1.00 -57.31
N ASP A 329 -12.30 1.96 -58.15
CA ASP A 329 -11.73 2.09 -59.48
C ASP A 329 -10.23 2.36 -59.34
N THR A 330 -9.43 1.30 -59.45
CA THR A 330 -7.97 1.38 -59.36
C THR A 330 -7.36 2.14 -60.53
N SER A 331 -8.15 2.46 -61.58
CA SER A 331 -7.74 3.34 -62.69
C SER A 331 -7.34 4.73 -62.22
N ILE A 332 -7.79 5.17 -61.03
CA ILE A 332 -7.36 6.45 -60.43
C ILE A 332 -5.87 6.43 -60.04
N LEU A 333 -5.31 5.29 -59.62
CA LEU A 333 -3.88 5.19 -59.28
C LEU A 333 -2.99 5.32 -60.53
N GLU A 334 -3.46 4.83 -61.68
CA GLU A 334 -2.78 5.00 -62.98
C GLU A 334 -2.77 6.47 -63.44
N GLN A 335 -3.75 7.27 -63.01
CA GLN A 335 -3.87 8.70 -63.38
C GLN A 335 -2.97 9.63 -62.54
N VAL A 336 -2.53 9.22 -61.34
CA VAL A 336 -1.64 10.04 -60.50
C VAL A 336 -0.21 10.08 -61.06
N GLU A 337 0.20 9.11 -61.87
CA GLU A 337 1.54 9.05 -62.46
C GLU A 337 1.82 10.11 -63.56
N GLN A 338 0.80 10.84 -64.04
CA GLN A 338 0.95 11.78 -65.15
C GLN A 338 1.19 13.25 -64.75
N TYR A 339 1.28 13.57 -63.46
CA TYR A 339 1.70 14.92 -63.06
C TYR A 339 3.23 15.04 -63.15
N GLU A 340 3.67 15.56 -64.30
CA GLU A 340 5.03 15.97 -64.64
C GLU A 340 5.70 16.75 -63.49
N GLY A 341 6.87 16.26 -63.07
CA GLY A 341 7.67 16.91 -62.04
C GLY A 341 9.07 16.31 -61.88
N VAL A 342 9.92 16.56 -62.88
CA VAL A 342 11.38 16.32 -62.95
C VAL A 342 11.79 14.90 -63.35
N GLU A 343 12.36 14.82 -64.55
CA GLU A 343 13.07 13.68 -65.13
C GLU A 343 14.26 13.29 -64.26
N ASP A 344 14.09 12.26 -63.42
CA ASP A 344 15.18 11.36 -63.06
C ASP A 344 15.00 10.08 -63.90
N GLU A 345 16.09 9.56 -64.47
CA GLU A 345 16.13 8.32 -65.25
C GLU A 345 15.68 7.10 -64.40
N ASP A 346 14.38 6.96 -64.20
CA ASP A 346 13.78 5.80 -63.54
C ASP A 346 13.66 4.66 -64.57
N ASP A 347 14.65 3.78 -64.52
CA ASP A 347 14.71 2.45 -65.13
C ASP A 347 13.31 1.80 -65.15
N ASP A 348 12.86 1.22 -66.28
CA ASP A 348 11.55 0.53 -66.38
C ASP A 348 11.33 -0.51 -65.26
N GLN A 349 12.43 -1.01 -64.66
CA GLN A 349 12.44 -1.84 -63.47
C GLN A 349 11.88 -1.15 -62.21
N ASN A 350 12.17 0.14 -61.98
CA ASN A 350 11.70 0.90 -60.82
C ASN A 350 10.19 1.17 -60.87
N LYS A 351 9.63 1.39 -62.07
CA LYS A 351 8.17 1.49 -62.28
C LYS A 351 7.45 0.16 -62.04
N GLN A 352 7.99 -0.95 -62.57
CA GLN A 352 7.45 -2.28 -62.27
C GLN A 352 7.54 -2.61 -60.79
N LEU A 353 8.64 -2.26 -60.11
CA LEU A 353 8.80 -2.46 -58.67
C LEU A 353 7.76 -1.65 -57.88
N LYS A 354 7.54 -0.36 -58.16
CA LYS A 354 6.50 0.45 -57.49
C LYS A 354 5.09 -0.09 -57.68
N SER A 355 4.71 -0.45 -58.92
CA SER A 355 3.41 -1.08 -59.20
C SER A 355 3.24 -2.41 -58.47
N GLN A 356 4.32 -3.21 -58.37
CA GLN A 356 4.35 -4.45 -57.59
C GLN A 356 4.24 -4.17 -56.07
N TYR A 357 4.86 -3.12 -55.55
CA TYR A 357 4.73 -2.69 -54.15
C TYR A 357 3.30 -2.27 -53.80
N ASP A 358 2.63 -1.52 -54.67
CA ASP A 358 1.24 -1.09 -54.46
C ASP A 358 0.27 -2.28 -54.54
N ALA A 359 0.44 -3.18 -55.52
CA ALA A 359 -0.32 -4.42 -55.60
C ALA A 359 -0.14 -5.29 -54.35
N ASN A 360 1.09 -5.43 -53.86
CA ASN A 360 1.38 -6.13 -52.60
C ASN A 360 0.74 -5.43 -51.40
N ALA A 361 0.69 -4.10 -51.35
CA ALA A 361 0.04 -3.34 -50.27
C ALA A 361 -1.47 -3.57 -50.24
N PHE A 362 -2.13 -3.58 -51.40
CA PHE A 362 -3.56 -3.90 -51.54
C PHE A 362 -3.86 -5.36 -51.17
N GLU A 363 -3.02 -6.31 -51.59
CA GLU A 363 -3.15 -7.71 -51.23
C GLU A 363 -2.97 -7.92 -49.72
N ASN A 364 -1.99 -7.24 -49.10
CA ASN A 364 -1.79 -7.24 -47.65
C ASN A 364 -2.99 -6.66 -46.90
N ALA A 365 -3.55 -5.54 -47.36
CA ALA A 365 -4.74 -4.95 -46.77
C ALA A 365 -5.96 -5.88 -46.86
N ARG A 366 -6.13 -6.57 -48.00
CA ARG A 366 -7.17 -7.59 -48.20
C ARG A 366 -6.98 -8.77 -47.24
N ASN A 367 -5.76 -9.25 -47.08
CA ASN A 367 -5.42 -10.34 -46.16
C ASN A 367 -5.68 -9.96 -44.69
N ILE A 368 -5.39 -8.71 -44.30
CA ILE A 368 -5.73 -8.18 -42.98
C ILE A 368 -7.26 -8.17 -42.78
N GLY A 369 -8.03 -7.76 -43.78
CA GLY A 369 -9.50 -7.81 -43.75
C GLY A 369 -10.05 -9.21 -43.46
N ILE A 370 -9.51 -10.24 -44.14
CA ILE A 370 -9.89 -11.64 -43.92
C ILE A 370 -9.59 -12.10 -42.50
N ILE A 371 -8.43 -11.70 -41.95
CA ILE A 371 -8.04 -12.03 -40.58
C ILE A 371 -8.98 -11.35 -39.57
N LEU A 372 -9.33 -10.08 -39.78
CA LEU A 372 -10.24 -9.33 -38.93
C LEU A 372 -11.67 -9.91 -38.96
N ASP A 373 -12.13 -10.43 -40.09
CA ASP A 373 -13.43 -11.12 -40.19
C ASP A 373 -13.41 -12.43 -39.39
N LYS A 374 -12.37 -13.26 -39.55
CA LYS A 374 -12.21 -14.48 -38.74
C LYS A 374 -12.12 -14.19 -37.24
N GLN A 375 -11.46 -13.10 -36.86
CA GLN A 375 -11.43 -12.64 -35.47
C GLN A 375 -12.83 -12.23 -34.98
N LEU A 376 -13.62 -11.57 -35.82
CA LEU A 376 -14.98 -11.15 -35.46
C LEU A 376 -15.87 -12.35 -35.14
N ASP A 377 -15.81 -13.43 -35.92
CA ASP A 377 -16.53 -14.67 -35.65
C ASP A 377 -16.18 -15.27 -34.28
N LYS A 378 -14.89 -15.22 -33.92
CA LYS A 378 -14.41 -15.69 -32.61
C LYS A 378 -14.85 -14.77 -31.47
N ILE A 379 -14.90 -13.45 -31.68
CA ILE A 379 -15.47 -12.47 -30.72
C ILE A 379 -16.93 -12.83 -30.45
N HIS A 380 -17.72 -13.08 -31.49
CA HIS A 380 -19.12 -13.45 -31.33
C HIS A 380 -19.28 -14.79 -30.61
N TYR A 381 -18.48 -15.79 -30.95
CA TYR A 381 -18.47 -17.07 -30.26
C TYR A 381 -18.20 -16.90 -28.75
N LEU A 382 -17.12 -16.19 -28.39
CA LEU A 382 -16.76 -15.96 -26.99
C LEU A 382 -17.81 -15.15 -26.25
N ARG A 383 -18.38 -14.13 -26.90
CA ARG A 383 -19.46 -13.31 -26.33
C ARG A 383 -20.72 -14.12 -26.06
N ASN A 384 -21.11 -15.00 -26.99
CA ASN A 384 -22.27 -15.88 -26.81
C ASN A 384 -22.05 -16.90 -25.70
N LYS A 385 -20.80 -17.31 -25.45
CA LYS A 385 -20.44 -18.17 -24.31
C LYS A 385 -20.41 -17.41 -22.99
N LEU A 386 -19.95 -16.16 -22.96
CA LEU A 386 -19.89 -15.32 -21.77
C LEU A 386 -21.25 -14.82 -21.29
N LEU A 387 -22.16 -14.50 -22.22
CA LEU A 387 -23.44 -13.87 -21.92
C LEU A 387 -24.25 -14.65 -20.87
N PRO A 388 -24.47 -15.98 -20.99
CA PRO A 388 -25.21 -16.75 -19.99
C PRO A 388 -24.57 -16.73 -18.60
N PHE A 389 -23.23 -16.81 -18.51
CA PHE A 389 -22.52 -16.80 -17.23
C PHE A 389 -22.66 -15.45 -16.52
N LEU A 390 -22.53 -14.35 -17.26
CA LEU A 390 -22.58 -12.99 -16.71
C LEU A 390 -24.00 -12.50 -16.39
N THR A 391 -25.04 -13.17 -16.90
CA THR A 391 -26.44 -12.85 -16.62
C THR A 391 -27.14 -13.88 -15.74
N LYS A 392 -26.45 -14.93 -15.28
CA LYS A 392 -27.03 -15.93 -14.39
C LYS A 392 -27.35 -15.28 -13.04
N SER A 393 -28.55 -15.58 -12.51
CA SER A 393 -28.94 -15.09 -11.19
C SER A 393 -27.99 -15.62 -10.10
N LEU A 394 -27.79 -14.83 -9.06
CA LEU A 394 -27.03 -15.25 -7.89
C LEU A 394 -27.75 -16.41 -7.21
N VAL A 395 -26.98 -17.44 -6.84
CA VAL A 395 -27.47 -18.68 -6.19
C VAL A 395 -28.35 -18.36 -4.96
N ASP A 396 -27.97 -17.33 -4.19
CA ASP A 396 -28.68 -16.92 -2.97
C ASP A 396 -30.00 -16.11 -3.22
N GLN A 397 -30.41 -15.89 -4.48
CA GLN A 397 -31.60 -15.09 -4.84
C GLN A 397 -32.54 -15.79 -5.83
N GLY A 398 -32.43 -17.12 -6.01
CA GLY A 398 -33.43 -17.88 -6.76
C GLY A 398 -34.81 -17.72 -6.12
N GLU A 399 -35.81 -17.31 -6.91
CA GLU A 399 -37.21 -17.31 -6.50
C GLU A 399 -37.65 -18.77 -6.25
N GLY A 400 -37.51 -19.23 -5.01
CA GLY A 400 -37.98 -20.52 -4.54
C GLY A 400 -37.63 -20.71 -3.07
N GLU A 401 -38.64 -20.64 -2.20
CA GLU A 401 -38.51 -20.86 -0.74
C GLU A 401 -38.08 -22.29 -0.36
N ASP A 402 -37.86 -23.19 -1.33
CA ASP A 402 -37.57 -24.62 -1.10
C ASP A 402 -36.25 -25.12 -1.70
N ALA A 403 -35.40 -24.25 -2.28
CA ALA A 403 -34.07 -24.68 -2.70
C ALA A 403 -33.14 -24.67 -1.48
N ALA A 404 -33.20 -25.74 -0.68
CA ALA A 404 -32.13 -26.07 0.24
C ALA A 404 -30.83 -26.08 -0.58
N VAL A 405 -29.99 -25.06 -0.40
CA VAL A 405 -28.72 -24.90 -1.11
C VAL A 405 -27.86 -26.11 -0.77
N THR A 406 -27.92 -27.12 -1.62
CA THR A 406 -27.12 -28.33 -1.49
C THR A 406 -25.68 -27.95 -1.83
N GLY A 407 -24.70 -28.54 -1.14
CA GLY A 407 -23.28 -28.23 -1.37
C GLY A 407 -22.85 -28.38 -2.84
N ASP A 408 -23.59 -29.15 -3.62
CA ASP A 408 -23.39 -29.39 -5.05
C ASP A 408 -23.59 -28.12 -5.91
N GLU A 409 -24.50 -27.20 -5.52
CA GLU A 409 -24.72 -25.94 -6.26
C GLU A 409 -23.54 -24.97 -6.13
N TYR A 410 -22.79 -25.03 -5.03
CA TYR A 410 -21.57 -24.24 -4.86
C TYR A 410 -20.45 -24.74 -5.77
N THR A 411 -20.28 -26.05 -5.86
CA THR A 411 -19.26 -26.65 -6.73
C THR A 411 -19.53 -26.33 -8.20
N ASP A 412 -20.79 -26.38 -8.62
CA ASP A 412 -21.18 -26.02 -9.98
C ASP A 412 -20.97 -24.53 -10.26
N SER A 413 -21.34 -23.65 -9.31
CA SER A 413 -21.10 -22.21 -9.42
C SER A 413 -19.60 -21.87 -9.51
N LEU A 414 -18.74 -22.58 -8.77
CA LEU A 414 -17.30 -22.38 -8.83
C LEU A 414 -16.73 -22.77 -10.19
N ASN A 415 -17.14 -23.91 -10.74
CA ASN A 415 -16.75 -24.35 -12.07
C ASN A 415 -17.20 -23.34 -13.15
N GLU A 416 -18.42 -22.81 -13.03
CA GLU A 416 -18.94 -21.79 -13.94
C GLU A 416 -18.14 -20.48 -13.86
N GLN A 417 -17.70 -20.06 -12.67
CA GLN A 417 -16.86 -18.89 -12.49
C GLN A 417 -15.49 -19.06 -13.15
N GLU A 418 -14.84 -20.21 -12.96
CA GLU A 418 -13.57 -20.53 -13.62
C GLU A 418 -13.71 -20.52 -15.14
N MET A 419 -14.76 -21.17 -15.67
CA MET A 419 -15.05 -21.16 -17.09
C MET A 419 -15.31 -19.75 -17.62
N CYS A 420 -16.07 -18.92 -16.90
CA CYS A 420 -16.29 -17.52 -17.25
C CYS A 420 -14.97 -16.74 -17.33
N GLN A 421 -14.05 -16.95 -16.37
CA GLN A 421 -12.74 -16.29 -16.36
C GLN A 421 -11.90 -16.69 -17.58
N VAL A 422 -11.88 -17.98 -17.94
CA VAL A 422 -11.17 -18.46 -19.14
C VAL A 422 -11.70 -17.80 -20.41
N TYR A 423 -13.03 -17.74 -20.58
CA TYR A 423 -13.64 -17.09 -21.73
C TYR A 423 -13.37 -15.57 -21.74
N LEU A 424 -13.37 -14.91 -20.58
CA LEU A 424 -13.11 -13.47 -20.46
C LEU A 424 -11.66 -13.14 -20.84
N ASN A 425 -10.69 -13.94 -20.38
CA ASN A 425 -9.28 -13.79 -20.73
C ASN A 425 -9.07 -13.97 -22.25
N ALA A 426 -9.66 -15.02 -22.83
CA ALA A 426 -9.60 -15.25 -24.27
C ALA A 426 -10.23 -14.09 -25.08
N TYR A 427 -11.35 -13.55 -24.59
CA TYR A 427 -12.03 -12.42 -25.21
C TYR A 427 -11.20 -11.13 -25.15
N GLN A 428 -10.59 -10.84 -24.01
CA GLN A 428 -9.70 -9.69 -23.83
C GLN A 428 -8.45 -9.77 -24.71
N ALA A 429 -7.78 -10.93 -24.74
CA ALA A 429 -6.61 -11.15 -25.59
C ALA A 429 -6.94 -10.92 -27.07
N LEU A 430 -8.07 -11.46 -27.54
CA LEU A 430 -8.48 -11.31 -28.92
C LEU A 430 -8.86 -9.85 -29.27
N LEU A 431 -9.47 -9.11 -28.34
CA LEU A 431 -9.70 -7.67 -28.50
C LEU A 431 -8.39 -6.86 -28.54
N GLN A 432 -7.38 -7.24 -27.75
CA GLN A 432 -6.05 -6.62 -27.78
C GLN A 432 -5.36 -6.89 -29.13
N ASP A 433 -5.39 -8.11 -29.63
CA ASP A 433 -4.85 -8.47 -30.95
C ASP A 433 -5.54 -7.67 -32.07
N ARG A 434 -6.87 -7.59 -32.03
CA ARG A 434 -7.64 -6.80 -33.00
C ARG A 434 -7.26 -5.32 -32.95
N LYS A 435 -7.10 -4.76 -31.74
CA LYS A 435 -6.70 -3.36 -31.54
C LYS A 435 -5.27 -3.11 -32.03
N PHE A 436 -4.36 -4.08 -31.84
CA PHE A 436 -3.00 -4.02 -32.35
C PHE A 436 -2.97 -4.02 -33.87
N ILE A 437 -3.71 -4.92 -34.53
CA ILE A 437 -3.80 -4.98 -36.00
C ILE A 437 -4.31 -3.65 -36.58
N ILE A 438 -5.29 -3.00 -35.92
CA ILE A 438 -5.89 -1.76 -36.42
C ILE A 438 -5.05 -0.52 -36.14
N LYS A 439 -4.43 -0.42 -34.96
CA LYS A 439 -3.77 0.82 -34.49
C LYS A 439 -2.25 0.76 -34.48
N GLY A 440 -1.64 -0.42 -34.65
CA GLY A 440 -0.19 -0.62 -34.61
C GLY A 440 0.47 -0.45 -33.22
N ASN A 441 -0.29 -0.05 -32.20
CA ASN A 441 0.23 0.19 -30.86
C ASN A 441 -0.08 -1.01 -29.93
N LEU A 442 0.97 -1.61 -29.36
CA LEU A 442 0.85 -2.53 -28.22
C LEU A 442 0.39 -1.72 -27.00
N VAL A 443 -0.91 -1.80 -26.68
CA VAL A 443 -1.38 -1.36 -25.37
C VAL A 443 -1.02 -2.48 -24.40
N MET A 444 0.18 -2.39 -23.80
CA MET A 444 0.55 -3.19 -22.64
C MET A 444 -0.36 -2.77 -21.48
N THR A 445 -1.54 -3.37 -21.39
CA THR A 445 -2.32 -3.33 -20.17
C THR A 445 -1.62 -4.28 -19.20
N TYR A 446 -0.75 -3.74 -18.35
CA TYR A 446 -0.21 -4.48 -17.21
C TYR A 446 -1.41 -4.97 -16.38
N ILE A 447 -1.55 -6.28 -16.28
CA ILE A 447 -2.39 -6.92 -15.28
C ILE A 447 -1.68 -6.65 -13.96
N ILE A 448 -2.17 -5.66 -13.21
CA ILE A 448 -1.96 -5.61 -11.77
C ILE A 448 -2.94 -6.64 -11.21
N LEU A 449 -2.42 -7.82 -10.88
CA LEU A 449 -3.06 -8.78 -9.99
C LEU A 449 -3.01 -8.25 -8.56
#